data_AF-A0A382KPD7-F1
#
_entry.id   AF-A0A382KPD7-F1
#
_cell.length_a   1.000
_cell.length_b   1.000
_cell.length_c   1.000
_cell.angle_alpha   90.00
_cell.angle_beta   90.00
_cell.angle_gamma   90.00
#
_symmetry.space_group_name_H-M   'P 1'
#
loop_
_entity.id
_entity.type
_entity.pdbx_description
1 polymer ?
#
loop_
_entity_poly.entity_id
_entity_poly.type
_entity_poly.pdbx_seq_one_letter_code
_entity_poly.pdbx_strand_id
1 'polypeptide(L)'
;MILNKLKKLSGDASFRSFYRHKNLKRSSVLVYCKKRKKSNLVIYDAINNILINNKLIAPKLINKNYKKNYIEIEDFGNLTVFQLLRKKKINKLYYYKKIILLLRKIQKIKKKKIKKFLKKDYKIPYYSNKILFDEANLFLQWYLPKFIKGNKKIILKKKISRILKNLLNKLTYGKKVFVHRDFHVSNIMITRKGFG
;
A
#
# COMPACT_ATOMS: atom_id res chain seq x y z
N MET A 1 23.51 12.01 -4.49
CA MET A 1 22.16 12.58 -4.63
C MET A 1 21.87 13.33 -3.34
N ILE A 2 21.66 14.64 -3.41
CA ILE A 2 21.62 15.49 -2.21
C ILE A 2 20.22 15.38 -1.59
N LEU A 3 19.96 14.26 -0.90
CA LEU A 3 18.72 14.05 -0.13
C LEU A 3 18.55 15.12 0.96
N ASN A 4 19.66 15.70 1.44
CA ASN A 4 19.71 16.67 2.53
C ASN A 4 19.02 18.00 2.21
N LYS A 5 18.79 18.32 0.92
CA LYS A 5 18.07 19.52 0.50
C LYS A 5 16.56 19.28 0.31
N LEU A 6 16.08 18.05 0.50
CA LEU A 6 14.68 17.69 0.31
C LEU A 6 13.95 17.58 1.64
N LYS A 7 12.66 17.97 1.66
CA LYS A 7 11.83 17.84 2.86
C LYS A 7 11.45 16.39 3.07
N LYS A 8 11.96 15.76 4.12
CA LYS A 8 11.56 14.40 4.50
C LYS A 8 10.07 14.36 4.88
N LEU A 9 9.35 13.37 4.39
CA LEU A 9 7.96 13.09 4.75
C LEU A 9 7.91 11.98 5.80
N SER A 10 6.81 11.91 6.55
CA SER A 10 6.54 10.78 7.43
C SER A 10 6.56 9.48 6.63
N GLY A 11 7.41 8.55 7.05
CA GLY A 11 7.48 7.22 6.44
C GLY A 11 6.33 6.32 6.90
N ASP A 12 6.13 5.23 6.17
CA ASP A 12 5.32 4.09 6.60
C ASP A 12 6.17 3.09 7.38
N ALA A 13 5.55 1.98 7.83
CA ALA A 13 6.27 0.85 8.44
C ALA A 13 7.06 0.00 7.42
N SER A 14 7.66 0.63 6.40
CA SER A 14 8.42 -0.04 5.35
C SER A 14 9.89 0.39 5.31
N PHE A 15 10.67 -0.20 4.39
CA PHE A 15 12.06 0.18 4.15
C PHE A 15 12.20 1.44 3.25
N ARG A 16 11.09 2.07 2.88
CA ARG A 16 11.09 3.26 2.01
C ARG A 16 11.26 4.51 2.85
N SER A 17 11.88 5.51 2.25
CA SER A 17 11.87 6.87 2.75
C SER A 17 11.34 7.79 1.66
N PHE A 18 10.48 8.72 2.06
CA PHE A 18 9.79 9.63 1.17
C PHE A 18 10.33 11.04 1.40
N TYR A 19 10.66 11.72 0.31
CA TYR A 19 11.16 13.09 0.35
C TYR A 19 10.38 13.93 -0.65
N ARG A 20 9.79 15.03 -0.19
CA ARG A 20 9.16 15.99 -1.07
C ARG A 20 10.23 16.87 -1.70
N HIS A 21 10.21 16.91 -3.02
CA HIS A 21 10.98 17.82 -3.85
C HIS A 21 10.02 18.88 -4.38
N LYS A 22 10.22 20.14 -3.99
CA LYS A 22 9.34 21.25 -4.37
C LYS A 22 10.20 22.37 -4.94
N ASN A 23 9.93 22.71 -6.19
CA ASN A 23 10.48 23.88 -6.87
C ASN A 23 9.32 24.84 -7.22
N LEU A 24 9.62 26.07 -7.63
CA LEU A 24 8.61 27.12 -7.89
C LEU A 24 7.47 26.67 -8.82
N LYS A 25 7.75 25.77 -9.78
CA LYS A 25 6.78 25.31 -10.79
C LYS A 25 6.22 23.90 -10.56
N ARG A 26 6.84 23.06 -9.73
CA ARG A 26 6.51 21.62 -9.62
C ARG A 26 6.75 21.05 -8.23
N SER A 27 5.90 20.10 -7.83
CA SER A 27 6.07 19.29 -6.61
C SER A 27 6.05 17.81 -6.97
N SER A 28 7.00 17.06 -6.42
CA SER A 28 7.13 15.61 -6.61
C SER A 28 7.55 14.95 -5.30
N VAL A 29 7.35 13.63 -5.23
CA VAL A 29 7.82 12.81 -4.11
C VAL A 29 8.87 11.85 -4.61
N LEU A 30 10.05 11.95 -4.04
CA LEU A 30 11.12 10.98 -4.23
C LEU A 30 10.95 9.83 -3.22
N VAL A 31 10.84 8.62 -3.74
CA VAL A 31 10.80 7.38 -2.95
C VAL A 31 12.16 6.70 -3.04
N TYR A 32 12.85 6.60 -1.91
CA TYR A 32 14.17 5.99 -1.81
C TYR A 32 14.10 4.67 -1.02
N CYS A 33 14.79 3.62 -1.49
CA CYS A 33 14.80 2.33 -0.79
C CYS A 33 16.01 1.46 -1.15
N LYS A 34 16.84 1.10 -0.16
CA LYS A 34 17.99 0.18 -0.34
C LYS A 34 17.60 -1.31 -0.22
N LYS A 35 16.70 -1.65 0.71
CA LYS A 35 16.32 -3.05 1.02
C LYS A 35 15.05 -3.47 0.27
N ARG A 36 15.00 -4.71 -0.22
CA ARG A 36 13.83 -5.25 -0.97
C ARG A 36 13.35 -4.32 -2.11
N LYS A 37 14.30 -3.81 -2.90
CA LYS A 37 14.07 -2.80 -3.96
C LYS A 37 12.97 -3.18 -4.96
N LYS A 38 12.91 -4.46 -5.32
CA LYS A 38 11.89 -4.98 -6.23
C LYS A 38 10.47 -4.74 -5.72
N SER A 39 10.18 -5.08 -4.46
CA SER A 39 8.82 -4.86 -3.91
C SER A 39 8.55 -3.38 -3.65
N ASN A 40 9.55 -2.63 -3.19
CA ASN A 40 9.37 -1.27 -2.74
C ASN A 40 9.35 -0.21 -3.84
N LEU A 41 10.03 -0.43 -4.96
CA LEU A 41 10.16 0.55 -6.05
C LEU A 41 9.55 0.03 -7.35
N VAL A 42 9.93 -1.19 -7.76
CA VAL A 42 9.55 -1.76 -9.06
C VAL A 42 8.08 -2.20 -9.06
N ILE A 43 7.66 -3.00 -8.07
CA ILE A 43 6.26 -3.43 -7.92
C ILE A 43 5.37 -2.23 -7.58
N TYR A 44 5.86 -1.27 -6.80
CA TYR A 44 5.12 -0.04 -6.51
C TYR A 44 4.73 0.70 -7.80
N ASP A 45 5.70 0.97 -8.69
CA ASP A 45 5.46 1.59 -10.00
C ASP A 45 4.50 0.76 -10.85
N ALA A 46 4.66 -0.57 -10.87
CA ALA A 46 3.75 -1.47 -11.58
C ALA A 46 2.30 -1.31 -11.08
N ILE A 47 2.07 -1.35 -9.77
CA ILE A 47 0.72 -1.24 -9.20
C ILE A 47 0.10 0.13 -9.51
N ASN A 48 0.84 1.23 -9.36
CA ASN A 48 0.33 2.57 -9.71
C ASN A 48 -0.08 2.64 -11.17
N ASN A 49 0.73 2.09 -12.10
CA ASN A 49 0.37 2.04 -13.52
C ASN A 49 -0.91 1.24 -13.77
N ILE A 50 -1.16 0.15 -13.04
CA ILE A 50 -2.42 -0.60 -13.16
C ILE A 50 -3.60 0.26 -12.71
N LEU A 51 -3.48 0.96 -11.58
CA LEU A 51 -4.53 1.84 -11.07
C LEU A 51 -4.85 2.95 -12.09
N ILE A 52 -3.83 3.66 -12.59
CA ILE A 52 -3.97 4.74 -13.56
C ILE A 52 -4.63 4.25 -14.85
N ASN A 53 -4.19 3.10 -15.39
CA ASN A 53 -4.78 2.50 -16.60
C ASN A 53 -6.24 2.08 -16.43
N ASN A 54 -6.71 1.92 -15.18
CA ASN A 54 -8.12 1.64 -14.86
C ASN A 54 -8.86 2.92 -14.40
N LYS A 55 -8.36 4.11 -14.77
CA LYS A 55 -8.97 5.42 -14.46
C LYS A 55 -9.10 5.69 -12.95
N LEU A 56 -8.24 5.09 -12.14
CA LEU A 56 -8.10 5.43 -10.73
C LEU A 56 -7.01 6.47 -10.56
N ILE A 57 -7.16 7.31 -9.54
CA ILE A 57 -6.16 8.29 -9.17
C ILE A 57 -5.09 7.56 -8.37
N ALA A 58 -3.86 7.55 -8.86
CA ALA A 58 -2.69 7.05 -8.17
C ALA A 58 -1.45 7.83 -8.67
N PRO A 59 -0.38 7.95 -7.87
CA PRO A 59 0.78 8.76 -8.25
C PRO A 59 1.43 8.28 -9.55
N LYS A 60 1.52 9.17 -10.54
CA LYS A 60 2.25 8.91 -11.80
C LYS A 60 3.75 8.82 -11.54
N LEU A 61 4.43 7.90 -12.21
CA LEU A 61 5.89 7.87 -12.24
C LEU A 61 6.41 9.04 -13.09
N ILE A 62 7.28 9.86 -12.51
CA ILE A 62 7.94 10.98 -13.19
C ILE A 62 9.34 10.55 -13.65
N ASN A 63 10.12 9.92 -12.76
CA ASN A 63 11.47 9.49 -13.05
C ASN A 63 11.81 8.23 -12.23
N LYS A 64 12.81 7.45 -12.67
CA LYS A 64 13.28 6.27 -11.95
C LYS A 64 14.77 6.03 -12.16
N ASN A 65 15.43 5.59 -11.09
CA ASN A 65 16.76 5.01 -11.19
C ASN A 65 16.92 3.92 -10.13
N TYR A 66 16.56 2.69 -10.50
CA TYR A 66 16.65 1.55 -9.59
C TYR A 66 18.10 1.18 -9.22
N LYS A 67 19.08 1.51 -10.07
CA LYS A 67 20.51 1.36 -9.75
C LYS A 67 20.90 2.29 -8.59
N LYS A 68 20.41 3.53 -8.61
CA LYS A 68 20.56 4.51 -7.52
C LYS A 68 19.48 4.42 -6.42
N ASN A 69 18.69 3.34 -6.40
CA ASN A 69 17.73 3.02 -5.34
C ASN A 69 16.57 4.01 -5.16
N TYR A 70 16.10 4.66 -6.23
CA TYR A 70 14.96 5.59 -6.14
C TYR A 70 13.99 5.56 -7.32
N ILE A 71 12.79 6.08 -7.06
CA ILE A 71 11.82 6.56 -8.05
C ILE A 71 11.32 7.95 -7.63
N GLU A 72 10.79 8.71 -8.57
CA GLU A 72 10.15 10.01 -8.35
C GLU A 72 8.73 9.96 -8.91
N ILE A 73 7.75 10.38 -8.11
CA ILE A 73 6.32 10.26 -8.40
C ILE A 73 5.59 11.59 -8.22
N GLU A 74 4.40 11.70 -8.84
CA GLU A 74 3.48 12.83 -8.67
C GLU A 74 3.16 13.05 -7.18
N ASP A 75 3.22 14.30 -6.74
CA ASP A 75 2.88 14.68 -5.37
C ASP A 75 1.38 14.97 -5.23
N PHE A 76 0.69 14.19 -4.40
CA PHE A 76 -0.73 14.36 -4.11
C PHE A 76 -1.02 15.39 -3.01
N GLY A 77 0.03 16.04 -2.49
CA GLY A 77 -0.08 17.05 -1.44
C GLY A 77 -0.11 16.43 -0.05
N ASN A 78 -0.74 17.11 0.90
CA ASN A 78 -0.74 16.72 2.32
C ASN A 78 -2.10 16.32 2.85
N LEU A 79 -3.18 16.63 2.12
CA LEU A 79 -4.53 16.49 2.64
C LEU A 79 -5.00 15.06 2.47
N THR A 80 -5.12 14.33 3.58
CA THR A 80 -5.71 12.99 3.61
C THR A 80 -7.21 13.05 3.90
N VAL A 81 -7.93 11.99 3.53
CA VAL A 81 -9.33 11.80 3.93
C VAL A 81 -9.45 11.70 5.46
N PHE A 82 -8.47 11.14 6.15
CA PHE A 82 -8.42 11.14 7.61
C PHE A 82 -8.46 12.55 8.20
N GLN A 83 -7.60 13.46 7.72
CA GLN A 83 -7.59 14.84 8.17
C GLN A 83 -8.90 15.57 7.87
N LEU A 84 -9.51 15.27 6.72
CA LEU A 84 -10.83 15.80 6.36
C LEU A 84 -11.91 15.35 7.35
N LEU A 85 -11.98 14.05 7.65
CA LEU A 85 -13.01 13.45 8.52
C LEU A 85 -12.88 13.86 9.99
N ARG A 86 -11.71 14.35 10.42
CA ARG A 86 -11.50 14.91 11.76
C ARG A 86 -12.12 16.30 11.96
N LYS A 87 -12.49 17.01 10.90
CA LYS A 87 -13.12 18.34 11.01
C LYS A 87 -14.53 18.21 11.59
N LYS A 88 -14.91 19.11 12.51
CA LYS A 88 -16.22 19.07 13.21
C LYS A 88 -17.42 19.25 12.27
N LYS A 89 -17.36 20.23 11.36
CA LYS A 89 -18.46 20.62 10.46
C LYS A 89 -18.35 19.98 9.09
N ILE A 90 -18.35 18.64 9.02
CA ILE A 90 -18.25 17.94 7.74
C ILE A 90 -19.30 16.85 7.60
N ASN A 91 -19.89 16.74 6.40
CA ASN A 91 -20.81 15.65 6.08
C ASN A 91 -20.03 14.34 5.91
N LYS A 92 -19.77 13.63 7.00
CA LYS A 92 -19.00 12.37 7.00
C LYS A 92 -19.63 11.30 6.12
N LEU A 93 -20.96 11.19 6.13
CA LEU A 93 -21.70 10.20 5.34
C LEU A 93 -21.46 10.37 3.83
N TYR A 94 -21.43 11.62 3.34
CA TYR A 94 -21.09 11.93 1.96
C TYR A 94 -19.70 11.38 1.57
N TYR A 95 -18.70 11.57 2.43
CA TYR A 95 -17.35 11.10 2.16
C TYR A 95 -17.19 9.59 2.31
N TYR A 96 -17.89 8.96 3.27
CA TYR A 96 -17.96 7.50 3.35
C TYR A 96 -18.55 6.88 2.09
N LYS A 97 -19.64 7.43 1.55
CA LYS A 97 -20.19 7.00 0.26
C LYS A 97 -19.14 7.09 -0.86
N LYS A 98 -18.38 8.19 -0.95
CA LYS A 98 -17.28 8.33 -1.93
C LYS A 98 -16.18 7.29 -1.75
N ILE A 99 -15.77 6.98 -0.52
CA ILE A 99 -14.73 5.98 -0.23
C ILE A 99 -15.20 4.58 -0.64
N ILE A 100 -16.45 4.21 -0.35
CA ILE A 100 -17.02 2.93 -0.78
C ILE A 100 -17.12 2.84 -2.31
N LEU A 101 -17.51 3.93 -2.98
CA LEU A 101 -17.51 3.98 -4.45
C LEU A 101 -16.10 3.82 -5.02
N LEU A 102 -15.07 4.39 -4.39
CA LEU A 102 -13.67 4.20 -4.77
C LEU A 102 -13.25 2.73 -4.59
N LEU A 103 -13.56 2.11 -3.45
CA LEU A 103 -13.28 0.69 -3.20
C LEU A 103 -13.94 -0.21 -4.25
N ARG A 104 -15.19 0.08 -4.61
CA ARG A 104 -15.91 -0.61 -5.68
C ARG A 104 -15.19 -0.48 -7.03
N LYS A 105 -14.66 0.70 -7.37
CA LYS A 105 -13.87 0.89 -8.60
C LYS A 105 -12.58 0.07 -8.57
N ILE A 106 -11.87 0.04 -7.45
CA ILE A 106 -10.67 -0.80 -7.25
C ILE A 106 -11.00 -2.28 -7.47
N GLN A 107 -12.05 -2.79 -6.84
CA GLN A 107 -12.45 -4.21 -6.95
C GLN A 107 -12.87 -4.62 -8.38
N LYS A 108 -13.29 -3.67 -9.22
CA LYS A 108 -13.68 -3.90 -10.62
C LYS A 108 -12.49 -4.01 -11.60
N ILE A 109 -11.25 -3.79 -11.16
CA ILE A 109 -10.06 -3.92 -12.02
C ILE A 109 -9.94 -5.36 -12.55
N LYS A 110 -10.11 -5.54 -13.87
CA LYS A 110 -9.96 -6.84 -14.55
C LYS A 110 -8.52 -7.09 -15.00
N LYS A 111 -7.82 -6.05 -15.48
CA LYS A 111 -6.46 -6.16 -16.02
C LYS A 111 -5.45 -6.23 -14.87
N LYS A 112 -5.06 -7.45 -14.50
CA LYS A 112 -4.10 -7.76 -13.42
C LYS A 112 -2.69 -8.06 -13.94
N LYS A 113 -2.42 -7.72 -15.21
CA LYS A 113 -1.13 -7.91 -15.89
C LYS A 113 -0.69 -6.61 -16.56
N ILE A 114 0.60 -6.32 -16.49
CA ILE A 114 1.25 -5.24 -17.25
C ILE A 114 2.19 -5.91 -18.24
N LYS A 115 1.93 -5.70 -19.53
CA LYS A 115 2.83 -6.17 -20.60
C LYS A 115 4.04 -5.24 -20.67
N LYS A 116 5.23 -5.79 -20.94
CA LYS A 116 6.48 -5.03 -21.18
C LYS A 116 6.91 -4.10 -20.03
N PHE A 117 6.50 -4.36 -18.79
CA PHE A 117 6.98 -3.60 -17.63
C PHE A 117 8.47 -3.89 -17.37
N LEU A 118 9.34 -2.93 -17.67
CA LEU A 118 10.80 -3.12 -17.64
C LEU A 118 11.27 -4.30 -18.51
N LYS A 119 10.72 -4.40 -19.73
CA LYS A 119 11.01 -5.48 -20.70
C LYS A 119 10.54 -6.89 -20.27
N LYS A 120 9.74 -7.00 -19.20
CA LYS A 120 9.12 -8.27 -18.77
C LYS A 120 7.65 -8.08 -18.44
N ASP A 121 6.89 -9.15 -18.49
CA ASP A 121 5.50 -9.11 -18.07
C ASP A 121 5.41 -9.20 -16.54
N TYR A 122 4.59 -8.34 -15.93
CA TYR A 122 4.28 -8.40 -14.51
C TYR A 122 2.83 -8.83 -14.31
N LYS A 123 2.62 -9.92 -13.55
CA LYS A 123 1.30 -10.38 -13.11
C LYS A 123 1.18 -10.16 -11.62
N ILE A 124 0.06 -9.55 -11.19
CA ILE A 124 -0.26 -9.44 -9.77
C ILE A 124 -0.46 -10.86 -9.20
N PRO A 125 0.21 -11.22 -8.09
CA PRO A 125 0.02 -12.52 -7.47
C PRO A 125 -1.41 -12.67 -6.93
N TYR A 126 -1.91 -13.91 -6.90
CA TYR A 126 -3.17 -14.18 -6.21
C TYR A 126 -3.00 -14.00 -4.71
N TYR A 127 -4.03 -13.46 -4.08
CA TYR A 127 -4.08 -13.38 -2.62
C TYR A 127 -4.52 -14.74 -2.07
N SER A 128 -3.53 -15.60 -1.80
CA SER A 128 -3.75 -16.98 -1.38
C SER A 128 -3.88 -17.12 0.13
N ASN A 129 -4.43 -18.24 0.59
CA ASN A 129 -4.48 -18.58 2.02
C ASN A 129 -3.09 -18.57 2.67
N LYS A 130 -2.04 -18.87 1.90
CA LYS A 130 -0.67 -18.74 2.38
C LYS A 130 -0.33 -17.30 2.74
N ILE A 131 -0.66 -16.32 1.89
CA ILE A 131 -0.37 -14.90 2.17
C ILE A 131 -1.18 -14.43 3.38
N LEU A 132 -2.47 -14.78 3.44
CA LEU A 132 -3.34 -14.45 4.58
C LEU A 132 -2.81 -15.03 5.89
N PHE A 133 -2.38 -16.30 5.86
CA PHE A 133 -1.78 -16.95 7.02
C PHE A 133 -0.46 -16.28 7.41
N ASP A 134 0.43 -16.02 6.46
CA ASP A 134 1.72 -15.38 6.72
C ASP A 134 1.54 -13.97 7.33
N GLU A 135 0.53 -13.20 6.90
CA GLU A 135 0.16 -11.91 7.51
C GLU A 135 -0.36 -12.07 8.95
N ALA A 136 -1.35 -12.94 9.17
CA ALA A 136 -1.91 -13.16 10.51
C ALA A 136 -0.85 -13.70 11.48
N ASN A 137 0.09 -14.50 10.98
CA ASN A 137 1.17 -15.09 11.75
C ASN A 137 2.22 -14.05 12.22
N LEU A 138 2.25 -12.83 11.66
CA LEU A 138 3.12 -11.76 12.14
C LEU A 138 2.89 -11.43 13.62
N PHE A 139 1.64 -11.52 14.11
CA PHE A 139 1.34 -11.37 15.54
C PHE A 139 2.11 -12.39 16.38
N LEU A 140 2.10 -13.66 15.96
CA LEU A 140 2.80 -14.75 16.65
C LEU A 140 4.32 -14.62 16.54
N GLN A 141 4.82 -14.01 15.46
CA GLN A 141 6.25 -13.81 15.23
C GLN A 141 6.80 -12.62 16.01
N TRP A 142 6.09 -11.48 16.04
CA TRP A 142 6.65 -10.21 16.48
C TRP A 142 6.10 -9.72 17.81
N TYR A 143 4.80 -9.90 18.05
CA TYR A 143 4.13 -9.36 19.23
C TYR A 143 4.15 -10.36 20.39
N LEU A 144 3.65 -11.58 20.16
CA LEU A 144 3.53 -12.60 21.21
C LEU A 144 4.86 -12.86 21.97
N PRO A 145 6.03 -12.97 21.31
CA PRO A 145 7.28 -13.26 22.03
C PRO A 145 7.76 -12.14 22.96
N LYS A 146 7.25 -10.92 22.82
CA LYS A 146 7.58 -9.81 23.71
C LYS A 146 6.97 -10.00 25.10
N PHE A 147 5.80 -10.64 25.17
CA PHE A 147 5.02 -10.78 26.40
C PHE A 147 5.04 -12.20 26.96
N ILE A 148 5.10 -13.23 26.09
CA ILE A 148 5.12 -14.63 26.51
C ILE A 148 6.46 -15.27 26.14
N LYS A 149 7.14 -15.84 27.14
CA LYS A 149 8.47 -16.47 27.02
C LYS A 149 8.40 -17.98 27.31
N GLY A 150 9.55 -18.66 27.16
CA GLY A 150 9.72 -20.08 27.50
C GLY A 150 8.79 -21.05 26.76
N ASN A 151 8.49 -22.18 27.39
CA ASN A 151 7.67 -23.26 26.82
C ASN A 151 6.23 -22.81 26.53
N LYS A 152 5.66 -21.93 27.37
CA LYS A 152 4.31 -21.36 27.18
C LYS A 152 4.17 -20.66 25.82
N LYS A 153 5.22 -19.95 25.37
CA LYS A 153 5.26 -19.33 24.04
C LYS A 153 5.10 -20.36 22.92
N ILE A 154 5.82 -21.48 23.00
CA ILE A 154 5.81 -22.52 21.97
C ILE A 154 4.42 -23.14 21.88
N ILE A 155 3.83 -23.48 23.04
CA ILE A 155 2.48 -24.06 23.13
C ILE A 155 1.43 -23.10 22.55
N LEU A 156 1.45 -21.82 22.97
CA LEU A 156 0.49 -20.82 22.47
C LEU A 156 0.65 -20.54 20.98
N LYS A 157 1.89 -20.43 20.47
CA LYS A 157 2.13 -20.28 19.03
C LYS A 157 1.50 -21.43 18.24
N LYS A 158 1.72 -22.68 18.67
CA LYS A 158 1.12 -23.87 18.03
C LYS A 158 -0.40 -23.83 18.09
N LYS A 159 -0.98 -23.53 19.26
CA LYS A 159 -2.44 -23.47 19.45
C LYS A 159 -3.10 -22.40 18.58
N ILE A 160 -2.61 -21.15 18.63
CA ILE A 160 -3.16 -20.05 17.84
C ILE A 160 -2.94 -20.29 16.35
N SER A 161 -1.76 -20.79 15.94
CA SER A 161 -1.50 -21.11 14.54
C SER A 161 -2.49 -22.13 13.98
N ARG A 162 -2.85 -23.17 14.75
CA ARG A 162 -3.89 -24.14 14.38
C ARG A 162 -5.27 -23.49 14.25
N ILE A 163 -5.63 -22.61 15.18
CA ILE A 163 -6.89 -21.84 15.09
C ILE A 163 -6.91 -20.99 13.81
N LEU A 164 -5.83 -20.26 13.52
CA LEU A 164 -5.72 -19.45 12.30
C LEU A 164 -5.88 -20.29 11.04
N LYS A 165 -5.19 -21.44 10.94
CA LYS A 165 -5.35 -22.36 9.80
C LYS A 165 -6.79 -22.83 9.63
N ASN A 166 -7.43 -23.24 10.73
CA ASN A 166 -8.81 -23.71 10.71
C ASN A 166 -9.78 -22.61 10.26
N LEU A 167 -9.61 -21.38 10.75
CA LEU A 167 -10.44 -20.24 10.33
C LEU A 167 -10.24 -19.92 8.84
N LEU A 168 -8.99 -19.88 8.37
CA LEU A 168 -8.69 -19.59 6.97
C LEU A 168 -9.23 -20.66 6.01
N ASN A 169 -9.22 -21.93 6.41
CA ASN A 169 -9.78 -23.02 5.61
C ASN A 169 -11.31 -22.93 5.47
N LYS A 170 -11.99 -22.26 6.41
CA LYS A 170 -13.44 -22.01 6.36
C LYS A 170 -13.81 -20.76 5.54
N LEU A 171 -12.83 -19.94 5.14
CA LEU A 171 -13.11 -18.75 4.34
C LEU A 171 -13.49 -19.14 2.91
N THR A 172 -14.75 -18.90 2.56
CA THR A 172 -15.24 -19.03 1.19
C THR A 172 -15.32 -17.64 0.55
N TYR A 173 -14.73 -17.51 -0.64
CA TYR A 173 -14.72 -16.25 -1.38
C TYR A 173 -15.53 -16.38 -2.66
N GLY A 174 -16.68 -15.68 -2.75
CA GLY A 174 -17.54 -15.73 -3.93
C GLY A 174 -16.89 -15.15 -5.20
N LYS A 175 -15.93 -14.23 -5.07
CA LYS A 175 -15.22 -13.65 -6.22
C LYS A 175 -13.81 -13.16 -5.89
N LYS A 176 -12.86 -13.46 -6.78
CA LYS A 176 -11.47 -12.96 -6.69
C LYS A 176 -11.34 -11.56 -7.30
N VAL A 177 -11.35 -10.53 -6.46
CA VAL A 177 -11.21 -9.12 -6.86
C VAL A 177 -9.78 -8.61 -6.74
N PHE A 178 -9.52 -7.38 -7.20
CA PHE A 178 -8.28 -6.67 -6.86
C PHE A 178 -8.38 -6.15 -5.42
N VAL A 179 -7.32 -6.35 -4.63
CA VAL A 179 -7.24 -5.90 -3.23
C VAL A 179 -6.05 -4.97 -3.05
N HIS A 180 -6.27 -3.81 -2.41
CA HIS A 180 -5.19 -2.88 -2.07
C HIS A 180 -4.34 -3.35 -0.88
N ARG A 181 -4.90 -4.20 -0.02
CA ARG A 181 -4.34 -4.70 1.27
C ARG A 181 -4.13 -3.66 2.37
N ASP A 182 -4.01 -2.38 2.00
CA ASP A 182 -3.82 -1.28 2.96
C ASP A 182 -4.77 -0.09 2.69
N PHE A 183 -6.06 -0.37 2.48
CA PHE A 183 -7.07 0.63 2.12
C PHE A 183 -7.70 1.26 3.37
N HIS A 184 -7.13 2.36 3.84
CA HIS A 184 -7.67 3.15 4.95
C HIS A 184 -7.57 4.65 4.65
N VAL A 185 -8.35 5.45 5.38
CA VAL A 185 -8.52 6.91 5.13
C VAL A 185 -7.25 7.74 5.25
N SER A 186 -6.20 7.22 5.88
CA SER A 186 -4.90 7.90 5.98
C SER A 186 -4.03 7.69 4.74
N ASN A 187 -4.30 6.65 3.94
CA ASN A 187 -3.65 6.38 2.65
C ASN A 187 -4.43 6.94 1.46
N ILE A 188 -5.58 7.57 1.68
CA ILE A 188 -6.38 8.20 0.62
C ILE A 188 -6.15 9.71 0.69
N MET A 189 -5.59 10.26 -0.38
CA MET A 189 -5.32 11.68 -0.54
C MET A 189 -6.49 12.38 -1.22
N ILE A 190 -6.67 13.65 -0.91
CA ILE A 190 -7.62 14.54 -1.58
C ILE A 190 -6.85 15.37 -2.58
N THR A 191 -7.01 15.02 -3.86
CA THR A 191 -6.37 15.73 -4.97
C THR A 191 -7.39 16.60 -5.70
N ARG A 192 -6.92 17.49 -6.59
CA ARG A 192 -7.78 18.23 -7.52
C ARG A 192 -8.64 17.33 -8.42
N LYS A 193 -8.19 16.10 -8.67
CA LYS A 193 -8.88 15.10 -9.51
C LYS A 193 -9.91 14.29 -8.69
N GLY A 194 -9.84 14.32 -7.36
CA GLY A 194 -10.64 13.49 -6.45
C GLY A 194 -9.78 12.65 -5.50
N PHE A 195 -10.36 11.56 -4.99
CA PHE A 195 -9.72 10.65 -4.04
C PHE A 195 -8.79 9.65 -4.72
N GLY A 196 -7.56 9.54 -4.24
CA GLY A 196 -6.56 8.57 -4.71
C GLY A 196 -5.31 8.52 -3.88
#